data_AF-F4B4G4-F1
#
_entry.id   AF-F4B4G4-F1
#
_cell.length_a   1.000
_cell.length_b   1.000
_cell.length_c   1.000
_cell.angle_alpha   90.00
_cell.angle_beta   90.00
_cell.angle_gamma   90.00
#
_symmetry.space_group_name_H-M   'P 1'
#
loop_
_entity.id
_entity.type
_entity.pdbx_description
1 polymer ?
#
loop_
_entity_poly.entity_id
_entity_poly.type
_entity_poly.pdbx_seq_one_letter_code
_entity_poly.pdbx_strand_id
1 'polypeptide(L)'
;MKYSIPYLGYILGFGIIPFALTFAFVGLNAKTAFQGINLVPLNVIIYNTFFFSFFTALFSSIIGTFLAVGIDIISKGKRALSLLIMLPYTIPFTSSALIWTISLYGGYGWFTYFLGLKFDPLYMKCTALYAVTLVSIWSSIPMPFLIMLSALRSIPSYVKEAAEIDNLSLSEYYFRVALPMVGKAFWLSFLLEFILALGNFDLPYVLTSGGPGYATATLPLLVYEEMFSYDNFSGGSLAAAILSIIATIPSIALLFLLRSKRTGWVSLKIRMPNKVFKGIIFAFLALMLFFLDFPVYWMFLVAFRNSSLDFHYPPILIPKCLTPSYFSSASIQAIPYLVSSAVVAITASIFTIFIALPSAYEVSKGKLKFILPLSIYLYSLPSTSFVIPLYDFFSSEGLLNTWWALIVSTPIFTATFAVWLFFNFFLSFPKSYEDAAEVFSIRRKMTRIIMPLSRPALFSVFLLSFIFNWHLLFYPLIFTSTPYNYSFPPQGAQTITIFALLAIGDESINWGLLASSALVAALPVMVVTLFAIDRILKGSYSGGLKFI
;
A
#
# COMPACT_ATOMS: atom_id res chain seq x y z
N MET A 1 29.47 16.60 -13.04
CA MET A 1 28.87 15.35 -12.54
C MET A 1 27.35 15.47 -12.63
N LYS A 2 26.67 14.52 -13.25
CA LYS A 2 25.19 14.51 -13.33
C LYS A 2 24.63 14.12 -11.95
N TYR A 3 23.58 14.81 -11.49
CA TYR A 3 22.99 14.58 -10.17
C TYR A 3 22.31 13.20 -10.08
N SER A 4 21.85 12.67 -11.21
CA SER A 4 21.12 11.41 -11.31
C SER A 4 22.01 10.15 -11.32
N ILE A 5 23.34 10.26 -11.28
CA ILE A 5 24.23 9.09 -11.39
C ILE A 5 23.97 8.04 -10.29
N PRO A 6 23.86 8.40 -8.99
CA PRO A 6 23.58 7.43 -7.94
C PRO A 6 22.25 6.69 -8.17
N TYR A 7 21.24 7.42 -8.62
CA TYR A 7 19.93 6.86 -8.93
C TYR A 7 19.95 5.89 -10.11
N LEU A 8 20.65 6.25 -11.19
CA LEU A 8 20.80 5.39 -12.36
C LEU A 8 21.58 4.12 -12.03
N GLY A 9 22.68 4.24 -11.27
CA GLY A 9 23.44 3.07 -10.80
C GLY A 9 22.57 2.16 -9.93
N TYR A 10 21.79 2.74 -9.02
CA TYR A 10 20.87 2.00 -8.17
C TYR A 10 19.79 1.27 -8.98
N ILE A 11 19.09 1.96 -9.87
CA ILE A 11 18.04 1.34 -10.70
C ILE A 11 18.60 0.30 -11.66
N LEU A 12 19.81 0.49 -12.18
CA LEU A 12 20.45 -0.54 -12.99
C LEU A 12 20.66 -1.81 -12.16
N GLY A 13 21.27 -1.69 -10.97
CA GLY A 13 21.60 -2.84 -10.12
C GLY A 13 20.42 -3.53 -9.44
N PHE A 14 19.42 -2.77 -8.97
CA PHE A 14 18.29 -3.31 -8.18
C PHE A 14 16.95 -3.28 -8.91
N GLY A 15 16.90 -2.74 -10.13
CA GLY A 15 15.68 -2.65 -10.94
C GLY A 15 15.82 -3.36 -12.28
N ILE A 16 16.54 -2.74 -13.22
CA ILE A 16 16.59 -3.17 -14.62
C ILE A 16 17.29 -4.53 -14.78
N ILE A 17 18.45 -4.73 -14.14
CA ILE A 17 19.19 -6.00 -14.24
C ILE A 17 18.39 -7.14 -13.61
N PRO A 18 17.91 -7.06 -12.35
CA PRO A 18 17.09 -8.12 -11.78
C PRO A 18 15.83 -8.38 -12.61
N PHE A 19 15.15 -7.34 -13.07
CA PHE A 19 13.97 -7.51 -13.92
C PHE A 19 14.28 -8.29 -15.21
N ALA A 20 15.36 -7.95 -15.91
CA ALA A 20 15.77 -8.65 -17.12
C ALA A 20 16.19 -10.10 -16.84
N LEU A 21 16.89 -10.34 -15.72
CA LEU A 21 17.30 -11.67 -15.30
C LEU A 21 16.11 -12.58 -14.99
N THR A 22 15.00 -12.05 -14.48
CA THR A 22 13.77 -12.83 -14.27
C THR A 22 13.32 -13.51 -15.57
N PHE A 23 13.40 -12.83 -16.72
CA PHE A 23 13.09 -13.44 -18.02
C PHE A 23 14.20 -14.40 -18.49
N ALA A 24 15.46 -14.07 -18.24
CA ALA A 24 16.58 -14.91 -18.62
C ALA A 24 16.54 -16.28 -17.88
N PHE A 25 16.20 -16.28 -16.59
CA PHE A 25 16.12 -17.48 -15.76
C PHE A 25 15.02 -18.46 -16.20
N VAL A 26 13.95 -17.95 -16.83
CA VAL A 26 12.97 -18.80 -17.51
C VAL A 26 13.62 -19.58 -18.65
N GLY A 27 14.45 -18.91 -19.44
CA GLY A 27 15.12 -19.50 -20.61
C GLY A 27 16.18 -20.55 -20.25
N LEU A 28 16.87 -20.38 -19.11
CA LEU A 28 17.92 -21.29 -18.68
C LEU A 28 17.43 -22.73 -18.47
N ASN A 29 16.23 -22.90 -17.92
CA ASN A 29 15.60 -24.21 -17.74
C ASN A 29 14.10 -24.17 -18.11
N ALA A 30 13.80 -23.90 -19.38
CA ALA A 30 12.41 -23.80 -19.85
C ALA A 30 11.58 -25.05 -19.53
N LYS A 31 12.16 -26.25 -19.63
CA LYS A 31 11.44 -27.50 -19.36
C LYS A 31 10.94 -27.59 -17.92
N THR A 32 11.75 -27.23 -16.92
CA THR A 32 11.33 -27.23 -15.51
C THR A 32 10.36 -26.09 -15.23
N ALA A 33 10.58 -24.91 -15.84
CA ALA A 33 9.69 -23.77 -15.72
C ALA A 33 8.25 -24.12 -16.13
N PHE A 34 8.08 -24.81 -17.26
CA PHE A 34 6.75 -25.24 -17.73
C PHE A 34 6.21 -26.46 -16.97
N GLN A 35 7.06 -27.31 -16.40
CA GLN A 35 6.61 -28.48 -15.63
C GLN A 35 5.87 -28.06 -14.36
N GLY A 36 6.40 -27.13 -13.56
CA GLY A 36 5.72 -26.65 -12.34
C GLY A 36 4.37 -26.00 -12.64
N ILE A 37 4.35 -25.10 -13.64
CA ILE A 37 3.13 -24.39 -14.04
C ILE A 37 2.03 -25.33 -14.57
N ASN A 38 2.38 -26.44 -15.22
CA ASN A 38 1.41 -27.41 -15.72
C ASN A 38 0.70 -28.20 -14.60
N LEU A 39 1.25 -28.20 -13.37
CA LEU A 39 0.67 -28.90 -12.23
C LEU A 39 -0.37 -28.04 -11.48
N VAL A 40 -0.38 -26.73 -11.73
CA VAL A 40 -1.30 -25.78 -11.10
C VAL A 40 -2.34 -25.28 -12.09
N PRO A 41 -3.56 -24.93 -11.64
CA PRO A 41 -4.59 -24.36 -12.51
C PRO A 41 -4.28 -22.89 -12.83
N LEU A 42 -3.30 -22.65 -13.72
CA LEU A 42 -2.80 -21.31 -14.04
C LEU A 42 -3.90 -20.34 -14.49
N ASN A 43 -4.88 -20.83 -15.26
CA ASN A 43 -6.05 -20.04 -15.68
C ASN A 43 -6.86 -19.51 -14.48
N VAL A 44 -7.04 -20.33 -13.44
CA VAL A 44 -7.72 -19.93 -12.19
C VAL A 44 -6.86 -18.90 -11.45
N ILE A 45 -5.55 -19.10 -11.37
CA ILE A 45 -4.64 -18.18 -10.68
C ILE A 45 -4.60 -16.80 -11.36
N ILE A 46 -4.53 -16.77 -12.70
CA ILE A 46 -4.59 -15.51 -13.48
C ILE A 46 -5.95 -14.83 -13.27
N TYR A 47 -7.05 -15.59 -13.34
CA TYR A 47 -8.39 -15.06 -13.07
C TYR A 47 -8.50 -14.46 -11.68
N ASN A 48 -8.05 -15.18 -10.65
CA ASN A 48 -8.06 -14.71 -9.26
C ASN A 48 -7.23 -13.45 -9.09
N THR A 49 -6.03 -13.40 -9.70
CA THR A 49 -5.14 -12.24 -9.65
C THR A 49 -5.83 -11.01 -10.23
N PHE A 50 -6.44 -11.14 -11.42
CA PHE A 50 -7.16 -10.06 -12.06
C PHE A 50 -8.41 -9.67 -11.27
N PHE A 51 -9.23 -10.63 -10.85
CA PHE A 51 -10.46 -10.41 -10.09
C PHE A 51 -10.15 -9.64 -8.80
N PHE A 52 -9.24 -10.17 -7.99
CA PHE A 52 -8.81 -9.57 -6.72
C PHE A 52 -8.33 -8.14 -6.92
N SER A 53 -7.41 -7.92 -7.86
CA SER A 53 -6.79 -6.60 -8.07
C SER A 53 -7.76 -5.58 -8.68
N PHE A 54 -8.52 -5.97 -9.69
CA PHE A 54 -9.45 -5.08 -10.39
C PHE A 54 -10.58 -4.63 -9.47
N PHE A 55 -11.23 -5.57 -8.77
CA PHE A 55 -12.34 -5.23 -7.88
C PHE A 55 -11.87 -4.50 -6.62
N THR A 56 -10.68 -4.81 -6.08
CA THR A 56 -10.06 -4.01 -5.03
C THR A 56 -9.95 -2.54 -5.47
N ALA A 57 -9.33 -2.30 -6.62
CA ALA A 57 -9.09 -0.94 -7.12
C ALA A 57 -10.37 -0.19 -7.47
N LEU A 58 -11.33 -0.89 -8.09
CA LEU A 58 -12.60 -0.31 -8.50
C LEU A 58 -13.42 0.13 -7.29
N PHE A 59 -13.68 -0.78 -6.35
CA PHE A 59 -14.55 -0.48 -5.21
C PHE A 59 -13.89 0.49 -4.23
N SER A 60 -12.60 0.35 -3.94
CA SER A 60 -11.89 1.30 -3.08
C SER A 60 -11.87 2.72 -3.69
N SER A 61 -11.71 2.86 -5.01
CA SER A 61 -11.76 4.17 -5.68
C SER A 61 -13.13 4.81 -5.67
N ILE A 62 -14.18 4.00 -5.88
CA ILE A 62 -15.57 4.46 -5.80
C ILE A 62 -15.90 4.89 -4.37
N ILE A 63 -15.65 4.03 -3.38
CA ILE A 63 -15.92 4.30 -1.96
C ILE A 63 -15.12 5.51 -1.49
N GLY A 64 -13.81 5.56 -1.79
CA GLY A 64 -12.94 6.68 -1.47
C GLY A 64 -13.44 8.01 -2.06
N THR A 65 -14.03 7.98 -3.25
CA THR A 65 -14.62 9.16 -3.87
C THR A 65 -15.86 9.66 -3.13
N PHE A 66 -16.76 8.76 -2.76
CA PHE A 66 -17.94 9.13 -1.97
C PHE A 66 -17.58 9.62 -0.57
N LEU A 67 -16.57 9.03 0.06
CA LEU A 67 -16.02 9.51 1.34
C LEU A 67 -15.42 10.92 1.19
N ALA A 68 -14.68 11.17 0.10
CA ALA A 68 -14.11 12.49 -0.18
C ALA A 68 -15.20 13.56 -0.36
N VAL A 69 -16.28 13.24 -1.09
CA VAL A 69 -17.48 14.09 -1.20
C VAL A 69 -18.11 14.34 0.16
N GLY A 70 -18.27 13.30 1.00
CA GLY A 70 -18.81 13.44 2.35
C GLY A 70 -18.00 14.39 3.24
N ILE A 71 -16.67 14.25 3.24
CA ILE A 71 -15.78 15.14 3.98
C ILE A 71 -15.76 16.57 3.43
N ASP A 72 -15.93 16.74 2.12
CA ASP A 72 -16.02 18.05 1.49
C ASP A 72 -17.29 18.82 1.92
N ILE A 73 -18.43 18.12 2.01
CA ILE A 73 -19.75 18.69 2.41
C ILE A 73 -19.77 19.15 3.87
N ILE A 74 -19.10 18.42 4.76
CA ILE A 74 -19.08 18.71 6.21
C ILE A 74 -18.46 20.10 6.45
N SER A 75 -18.70 20.74 7.59
CA SER A 75 -18.05 22.02 7.94
C SER A 75 -17.13 21.91 9.16
N LYS A 76 -17.56 21.18 10.19
CA LYS A 76 -16.81 20.95 11.44
C LYS A 76 -16.38 19.49 11.54
N GLY A 77 -15.23 19.23 12.18
CA GLY A 77 -14.76 17.86 12.43
C GLY A 77 -14.12 17.15 11.23
N LYS A 78 -13.95 17.82 10.07
CA LYS A 78 -13.32 17.25 8.86
C LYS A 78 -12.01 16.54 9.14
N ARG A 79 -11.15 17.13 9.99
CA ARG A 79 -9.85 16.58 10.35
C ARG A 79 -10.01 15.24 11.05
N ALA A 80 -10.76 15.19 12.15
CA ALA A 80 -11.01 13.96 12.91
C ALA A 80 -11.60 12.86 12.03
N LEU A 81 -12.61 13.17 11.21
CA LEU A 81 -13.20 12.17 10.31
C LEU A 81 -12.24 11.71 9.21
N SER A 82 -11.40 12.60 8.68
CA SER A 82 -10.35 12.20 7.73
C SER A 82 -9.31 11.29 8.38
N LEU A 83 -8.98 11.51 9.65
CA LEU A 83 -8.07 10.64 10.41
C LEU A 83 -8.65 9.24 10.58
N LEU A 84 -9.94 9.15 10.94
CA LEU A 84 -10.64 7.88 11.11
C LEU A 84 -10.70 7.10 9.79
N ILE A 85 -11.11 7.74 8.68
CA ILE A 85 -11.10 7.12 7.35
C ILE A 85 -9.71 6.59 6.97
N MET A 86 -8.65 7.21 7.49
CA MET A 86 -7.27 6.86 7.20
C MET A 86 -6.69 5.75 8.06
N LEU A 87 -7.37 5.35 9.15
CA LEU A 87 -6.86 4.35 10.09
C LEU A 87 -6.48 3.02 9.42
N PRO A 88 -7.28 2.44 8.49
CA PRO A 88 -6.91 1.17 7.85
C PRO A 88 -5.57 1.23 7.09
N TYR A 89 -5.23 2.37 6.49
CA TYR A 89 -3.96 2.54 5.76
C TYR A 89 -2.73 2.57 6.68
N THR A 90 -2.93 2.79 7.97
CA THR A 90 -1.84 2.82 8.96
C THR A 90 -1.53 1.43 9.52
N ILE A 91 -2.31 0.42 9.12
CA ILE A 91 -2.19 -0.96 9.59
C ILE A 91 -1.48 -1.76 8.48
N PRO A 92 -0.38 -2.47 8.78
CA PRO A 92 0.27 -3.35 7.82
C PRO A 92 -0.70 -4.36 7.22
N PHE A 93 -0.51 -4.79 5.97
CA PHE A 93 -1.41 -5.76 5.33
C PHE A 93 -1.46 -7.09 6.10
N THR A 94 -0.37 -7.51 6.72
CA THR A 94 -0.36 -8.69 7.60
C THR A 94 -1.26 -8.51 8.80
N SER A 95 -1.15 -7.39 9.51
CA SER A 95 -2.02 -7.08 10.65
C SER A 95 -3.47 -6.95 10.19
N SER A 96 -3.72 -6.31 9.05
CA SER A 96 -5.03 -6.23 8.40
C SER A 96 -5.64 -7.62 8.19
N ALA A 97 -4.88 -8.55 7.59
CA ALA A 97 -5.33 -9.93 7.41
C ALA A 97 -5.71 -10.58 8.75
N LEU A 98 -4.84 -10.49 9.75
CA LEU A 98 -5.09 -11.07 11.08
C LEU A 98 -6.36 -10.52 11.74
N ILE A 99 -6.55 -9.20 11.71
CA ILE A 99 -7.78 -8.55 12.21
C ILE A 99 -9.01 -9.15 11.55
N TRP A 100 -8.96 -9.30 10.23
CA TRP A 100 -10.07 -9.82 9.45
C TRP A 100 -10.28 -11.32 9.62
N THR A 101 -9.25 -12.11 9.90
CA THR A 101 -9.39 -13.53 10.28
C THR A 101 -10.29 -13.66 11.52
N ILE A 102 -10.08 -12.83 12.56
CA ILE A 102 -10.94 -12.83 13.76
C ILE A 102 -12.35 -12.31 13.44
N SER A 103 -12.43 -11.33 12.56
CA SER A 103 -13.68 -10.67 12.19
C SER A 103 -14.60 -11.59 11.36
N LEU A 104 -14.01 -12.42 10.50
CA LEU A 104 -14.66 -13.34 9.57
C LEU A 104 -14.88 -14.74 10.16
N TYR A 105 -14.43 -14.98 11.38
CA TYR A 105 -14.58 -16.28 12.00
C TYR A 105 -16.06 -16.68 12.11
N GLY A 106 -16.40 -17.88 11.63
CA GLY A 106 -17.79 -18.30 11.44
C GLY A 106 -18.63 -18.24 12.71
N GLY A 107 -19.72 -17.47 12.70
CA GLY A 107 -20.67 -17.35 13.81
C GLY A 107 -20.21 -16.51 15.02
N TYR A 108 -18.91 -16.38 15.29
CA TYR A 108 -18.38 -15.67 16.48
C TYR A 108 -17.67 -14.35 16.15
N GLY A 109 -17.22 -14.17 14.91
CA GLY A 109 -16.71 -12.89 14.43
C GLY A 109 -17.83 -11.84 14.38
N TRP A 110 -17.49 -10.58 14.63
CA TRP A 110 -18.50 -9.51 14.59
C TRP A 110 -19.12 -9.37 13.18
N PHE A 111 -18.31 -9.52 12.13
CA PHE A 111 -18.75 -9.32 10.76
C PHE A 111 -19.69 -10.44 10.31
N THR A 112 -19.32 -11.70 10.59
CA THR A 112 -20.18 -12.85 10.33
C THR A 112 -21.46 -12.80 11.16
N TYR A 113 -21.39 -12.38 12.42
CA TYR A 113 -22.57 -12.19 13.27
C TYR A 113 -23.56 -11.18 12.68
N PHE A 114 -23.11 -9.96 12.32
CA PHE A 114 -24.01 -8.93 11.78
C PHE A 114 -24.61 -9.32 10.42
N LEU A 115 -23.90 -10.12 9.62
CA LEU A 115 -24.39 -10.64 8.34
C LEU A 115 -25.20 -11.94 8.49
N GLY A 116 -25.32 -12.51 9.69
CA GLY A 116 -25.99 -13.79 9.91
C GLY A 116 -25.28 -15.00 9.29
N LEU A 117 -23.98 -14.89 9.01
CA LEU A 117 -23.16 -15.95 8.43
C LEU A 117 -22.74 -16.96 9.50
N LYS A 118 -23.21 -18.20 9.37
CA LYS A 118 -22.86 -19.31 10.27
C LYS A 118 -21.59 -20.06 9.86
N PHE A 119 -21.07 -19.79 8.68
CA PHE A 119 -19.86 -20.39 8.13
C PHE A 119 -18.74 -19.36 8.09
N ASP A 120 -17.49 -19.85 7.98
CA ASP A 120 -16.33 -18.98 7.77
C ASP A 120 -16.12 -18.73 6.26
N PRO A 121 -16.25 -17.48 5.78
CA PRO A 121 -16.11 -17.15 4.37
C PRO A 121 -14.72 -17.45 3.79
N LEU A 122 -13.67 -17.49 4.60
CA LEU A 122 -12.30 -17.73 4.15
C LEU A 122 -12.03 -19.21 3.82
N TYR A 123 -12.76 -20.13 4.45
CA TYR A 123 -12.56 -21.58 4.29
C TYR A 123 -13.47 -22.22 3.24
N MET A 124 -14.34 -21.44 2.59
CA MET A 124 -15.24 -21.93 1.55
C MET A 124 -14.77 -21.49 0.16
N LYS A 125 -14.63 -22.46 -0.75
CA LYS A 125 -14.13 -22.24 -2.12
C LYS A 125 -14.87 -21.12 -2.88
N CYS A 126 -16.18 -21.03 -2.70
CA CYS A 126 -17.02 -20.06 -3.40
C CYS A 126 -16.95 -18.64 -2.82
N THR A 127 -16.55 -18.48 -1.55
CA THR A 127 -16.58 -17.19 -0.84
C THR A 127 -15.19 -16.65 -0.52
N ALA A 128 -14.16 -17.50 -0.48
CA ALA A 128 -12.81 -17.13 -0.04
C ALA A 128 -12.23 -15.95 -0.85
N LEU A 129 -12.34 -15.98 -2.19
CA LEU A 129 -11.85 -14.89 -3.04
C LEU A 129 -12.56 -13.57 -2.77
N TYR A 130 -13.87 -13.61 -2.54
CA TYR A 130 -14.66 -12.42 -2.20
C TYR A 130 -14.30 -11.87 -0.82
N ALA A 131 -14.10 -12.75 0.17
CA ALA A 131 -13.68 -12.36 1.50
C ALA A 131 -12.28 -11.71 1.48
N VAL A 132 -11.30 -12.33 0.82
CA VAL A 132 -9.95 -11.77 0.63
C VAL A 132 -10.00 -10.42 -0.10
N THR A 133 -10.83 -10.30 -1.15
CA THR A 133 -11.03 -9.04 -1.88
C THR A 133 -11.70 -7.97 -1.00
N LEU A 134 -12.64 -8.33 -0.12
CA LEU A 134 -13.28 -7.40 0.80
C LEU A 134 -12.29 -6.82 1.80
N VAL A 135 -11.41 -7.65 2.37
CA VAL A 135 -10.33 -7.20 3.26
C VAL A 135 -9.39 -6.24 2.53
N SER A 136 -9.06 -6.57 1.28
CA SER A 136 -8.25 -5.71 0.42
C SER A 136 -8.91 -4.35 0.18
N ILE A 137 -10.19 -4.33 -0.22
CA ILE A 137 -10.97 -3.08 -0.37
C ILE A 137 -10.92 -2.24 0.89
N TRP A 138 -11.13 -2.85 2.07
CA TRP A 138 -11.08 -2.15 3.36
C TRP A 138 -9.73 -1.47 3.59
N SER A 139 -8.62 -2.17 3.35
CA SER A 139 -7.27 -1.61 3.52
C SER A 139 -6.90 -0.54 2.47
N SER A 140 -7.52 -0.60 1.29
CA SER A 140 -7.19 0.24 0.14
C SER A 140 -7.96 1.56 0.06
N ILE A 141 -9.19 1.64 0.59
CA ILE A 141 -10.04 2.85 0.57
C ILE A 141 -9.33 4.18 0.88
N PRO A 142 -8.41 4.26 1.86
CA PRO A 142 -7.85 5.54 2.29
C PRO A 142 -7.01 6.26 1.21
N MET A 143 -6.30 5.52 0.36
CA MET A 143 -5.45 6.14 -0.68
C MET A 143 -6.28 6.86 -1.76
N PRO A 144 -7.27 6.20 -2.40
CA PRO A 144 -8.20 6.90 -3.30
C PRO A 144 -8.96 8.03 -2.62
N PHE A 145 -9.37 7.86 -1.35
CA PHE A 145 -9.99 8.94 -0.57
C PHE A 145 -9.09 10.19 -0.51
N LEU A 146 -7.80 10.04 -0.20
CA LEU A 146 -6.87 11.18 -0.14
C LEU A 146 -6.66 11.85 -1.49
N ILE A 147 -6.48 11.06 -2.55
CA ILE A 147 -6.29 11.57 -3.91
C ILE A 147 -7.53 12.38 -4.32
N MET A 148 -8.72 11.80 -4.11
CA MET A 148 -9.97 12.41 -4.50
C MET A 148 -10.29 13.65 -3.66
N LEU A 149 -10.07 13.61 -2.34
CA LEU A 149 -10.27 14.75 -1.45
C LEU A 149 -9.31 15.90 -1.80
N SER A 150 -8.07 15.58 -2.15
CA SER A 150 -7.08 16.58 -2.58
C SER A 150 -7.49 17.24 -3.89
N ALA A 151 -8.00 16.46 -4.84
CA ALA A 151 -8.48 16.98 -6.12
C ALA A 151 -9.75 17.81 -5.97
N LEU A 152 -10.74 17.38 -5.17
CA LEU A 152 -11.94 18.18 -4.90
C LEU A 152 -11.58 19.54 -4.28
N ARG A 153 -10.59 19.57 -3.38
CA ARG A 153 -10.12 20.81 -2.75
C ARG A 153 -9.29 21.70 -3.66
N SER A 154 -8.77 21.20 -4.79
CA SER A 154 -8.10 22.05 -5.77
C SER A 154 -9.09 22.82 -6.65
N ILE A 155 -10.39 22.50 -6.60
CA ILE A 155 -11.43 23.26 -7.29
C ILE A 155 -11.54 24.65 -6.63
N PRO A 156 -11.40 25.75 -7.39
CA PRO A 156 -11.53 27.09 -6.84
C PRO A 156 -12.92 27.36 -6.22
N SER A 157 -12.96 28.13 -5.13
CA SER A 157 -14.21 28.40 -4.39
C SER A 157 -15.29 29.06 -5.26
N TYR A 158 -14.88 29.95 -6.17
CA TYR A 158 -15.79 30.65 -7.08
C TYR A 158 -16.60 29.70 -7.98
N VAL A 159 -16.11 28.48 -8.26
CA VAL A 159 -16.85 27.48 -9.05
C VAL A 159 -18.06 26.99 -8.27
N LYS A 160 -17.91 26.81 -6.95
CA LYS A 160 -19.00 26.42 -6.07
C LYS A 160 -19.99 27.58 -5.87
N GLU A 161 -19.48 28.80 -5.70
CA GLU A 161 -20.30 30.01 -5.60
C GLU A 161 -21.13 30.25 -6.88
N ALA A 162 -20.54 30.04 -8.07
CA ALA A 162 -21.26 30.13 -9.34
C ALA A 162 -22.37 29.08 -9.46
N ALA A 163 -22.11 27.83 -9.04
CA ALA A 163 -23.12 26.78 -9.02
C ALA A 163 -24.29 27.11 -8.07
N GLU A 164 -24.02 27.80 -6.95
CA GLU A 164 -25.04 28.28 -6.02
C GLU A 164 -25.87 29.42 -6.64
N ILE A 165 -25.26 30.34 -7.41
CA ILE A 165 -25.96 31.37 -8.18
C ILE A 165 -26.88 30.75 -9.25
N ASP A 166 -26.42 29.69 -9.91
CA ASP A 166 -27.20 28.92 -10.89
C ASP A 166 -28.28 28.01 -10.26
N ASN A 167 -28.47 28.08 -8.93
CA ASN A 167 -29.43 27.26 -8.17
C ASN A 167 -29.24 25.74 -8.37
N LEU A 168 -28.01 25.29 -8.62
CA LEU A 168 -27.72 23.87 -8.68
C LEU A 168 -27.87 23.24 -7.29
N SER A 169 -28.56 22.11 -7.23
CA SER A 169 -28.55 21.28 -6.02
C SER A 169 -27.13 20.72 -5.77
N LEU A 170 -26.82 20.34 -4.52
CA LEU A 170 -25.51 19.76 -4.18
C LEU A 170 -25.22 18.49 -4.99
N SER A 171 -26.23 17.65 -5.25
CA SER A 171 -26.05 16.49 -6.10
C SER A 171 -25.69 16.89 -7.53
N GLU A 172 -26.33 17.93 -8.08
CA GLU A 172 -26.00 18.45 -9.40
C GLU A 172 -24.59 19.04 -9.42
N TYR A 173 -24.21 19.81 -8.40
CA TYR A 173 -22.84 20.33 -8.26
C TYR A 173 -21.81 19.20 -8.29
N TYR A 174 -21.93 18.17 -7.44
CA TYR A 174 -20.92 17.11 -7.42
C TYR A 174 -20.92 16.25 -8.69
N PHE A 175 -22.07 15.81 -9.19
CA PHE A 175 -22.12 14.87 -10.31
C PHE A 175 -21.99 15.52 -11.71
N ARG A 176 -22.32 16.81 -11.86
CA ARG A 176 -22.23 17.53 -13.14
C ARG A 176 -21.04 18.48 -13.22
N VAL A 177 -20.54 18.99 -12.10
CA VAL A 177 -19.47 20.01 -12.08
C VAL A 177 -18.22 19.43 -11.43
N ALA A 178 -18.26 19.14 -10.13
CA ALA A 178 -17.05 18.82 -9.38
C ALA A 178 -16.39 17.52 -9.84
N LEU A 179 -17.07 16.37 -9.78
CA LEU A 179 -16.49 15.08 -10.16
C LEU A 179 -15.99 15.05 -11.61
N PRO A 180 -16.71 15.62 -12.60
CA PRO A 180 -16.17 15.76 -13.95
C PRO A 180 -14.88 16.58 -14.04
N MET A 181 -14.76 17.69 -13.30
CA MET A 181 -13.55 18.53 -13.27
C MET A 181 -12.35 17.78 -12.71
N VAL A 182 -12.55 16.91 -11.73
CA VAL A 182 -11.49 16.16 -11.05
C VAL A 182 -11.43 14.69 -11.46
N GLY A 183 -12.11 14.30 -12.54
CA GLY A 183 -12.25 12.90 -12.92
C GLY A 183 -10.95 12.18 -13.30
N LYS A 184 -9.91 12.93 -13.67
CA LYS A 184 -8.55 12.39 -13.85
C LYS A 184 -7.98 11.84 -12.53
N ALA A 185 -8.33 12.44 -11.39
CA ALA A 185 -7.88 11.99 -10.08
C ALA A 185 -8.46 10.62 -9.69
N PHE A 186 -9.70 10.32 -10.06
CA PHE A 186 -10.26 8.98 -9.87
C PHE A 186 -9.57 7.94 -10.74
N TRP A 187 -9.35 8.22 -12.02
CA TRP A 187 -8.64 7.26 -12.88
C TRP A 187 -7.21 7.04 -12.40
N LEU A 188 -6.60 8.09 -11.85
CA LEU A 188 -5.28 7.98 -11.23
C LEU A 188 -5.34 7.10 -9.98
N SER A 189 -6.29 7.33 -9.07
CA SER A 189 -6.42 6.50 -7.87
C SER A 189 -6.73 5.05 -8.23
N PHE A 190 -7.60 4.82 -9.20
CA PHE A 190 -7.94 3.48 -9.71
C PHE A 190 -6.71 2.77 -10.27
N LEU A 191 -5.95 3.41 -11.16
CA LEU A 191 -4.78 2.78 -11.77
C LEU A 191 -3.66 2.52 -10.75
N LEU A 192 -3.40 3.48 -9.85
CA LEU A 192 -2.41 3.29 -8.79
C LEU A 192 -2.80 2.15 -7.87
N GLU A 193 -4.07 2.06 -7.47
CA GLU A 193 -4.56 0.99 -6.62
C GLU A 193 -4.57 -0.35 -7.35
N PHE A 194 -4.91 -0.37 -8.64
CA PHE A 194 -4.90 -1.59 -9.45
C PHE A 194 -3.48 -2.15 -9.58
N ILE A 195 -2.49 -1.29 -9.78
CA ILE A 195 -1.07 -1.64 -9.80
C ILE A 195 -0.63 -2.24 -8.46
N LEU A 196 -0.98 -1.59 -7.34
CA LEU A 196 -0.61 -2.07 -6.01
C LEU A 196 -1.29 -3.41 -5.68
N ALA A 197 -2.59 -3.54 -5.97
CA ALA A 197 -3.36 -4.75 -5.71
C ALA A 197 -2.93 -5.93 -6.60
N LEU A 198 -2.48 -5.67 -7.84
CA LEU A 198 -1.97 -6.70 -8.75
C LEU A 198 -0.68 -7.35 -8.21
N GLY A 199 0.15 -6.58 -7.50
CA GLY A 199 1.37 -7.07 -6.86
C GLY A 199 1.20 -7.49 -5.40
N ASN A 200 -0.03 -7.50 -4.85
CA ASN A 200 -0.25 -7.81 -3.45
C ASN A 200 -0.08 -9.32 -3.18
N PHE A 201 0.97 -9.66 -2.45
CA PHE A 201 1.26 -10.99 -1.95
C PHE A 201 0.61 -11.25 -0.59
N ASP A 202 0.64 -10.24 0.27
CA ASP A 202 0.41 -10.36 1.71
C ASP A 202 -0.99 -10.90 2.04
N LEU A 203 -2.06 -10.31 1.48
CA LEU A 203 -3.43 -10.66 1.86
C LEU A 203 -3.82 -12.10 1.44
N PRO A 204 -3.65 -12.52 0.17
CA PRO A 204 -3.93 -13.91 -0.22
C PRO A 204 -3.07 -14.95 0.52
N TYR A 205 -1.83 -14.59 0.86
CA TYR A 205 -0.94 -15.48 1.60
C TYR A 205 -1.36 -15.63 3.07
N VAL A 206 -1.55 -14.53 3.79
CA VAL A 206 -1.82 -14.53 5.24
C VAL A 206 -3.23 -15.01 5.56
N LEU A 207 -4.24 -14.69 4.74
CA LEU A 207 -5.63 -15.06 5.03
C LEU A 207 -5.95 -16.52 4.73
N THR A 208 -5.38 -17.08 3.65
CA THR A 208 -5.83 -18.36 3.10
C THR A 208 -4.71 -19.23 2.53
N SER A 209 -3.48 -18.71 2.43
CA SER A 209 -2.35 -19.37 1.75
C SER A 209 -2.73 -19.88 0.35
N GLY A 210 -3.55 -19.12 -0.38
CA GLY A 210 -4.03 -19.50 -1.72
C GLY A 210 -5.24 -20.45 -1.77
N GLY A 211 -5.65 -20.97 -0.61
CA GLY A 211 -6.72 -21.95 -0.45
C GLY A 211 -8.15 -21.38 -0.38
N PRO A 212 -9.16 -22.25 -0.18
CA PRO A 212 -9.05 -23.72 -0.24
C PRO A 212 -8.81 -24.21 -1.69
N GLY A 213 -7.88 -25.16 -1.86
CA GLY A 213 -7.37 -25.54 -3.18
C GLY A 213 -6.54 -24.39 -3.77
N TYR A 214 -7.02 -23.81 -4.88
CA TYR A 214 -6.43 -22.62 -5.53
C TYR A 214 -7.43 -21.46 -5.61
N ALA A 215 -8.44 -21.44 -4.73
CA ALA A 215 -9.56 -20.48 -4.82
C ALA A 215 -9.13 -19.02 -4.63
N THR A 216 -8.03 -18.79 -3.91
CA THR A 216 -7.50 -17.45 -3.64
C THR A 216 -6.06 -17.28 -4.12
N ALA A 217 -5.49 -18.32 -4.74
CA ALA A 217 -4.12 -18.29 -5.26
C ALA A 217 -3.98 -17.20 -6.33
N THR A 218 -2.97 -16.33 -6.16
CA THR A 218 -2.62 -15.26 -7.09
C THR A 218 -1.22 -15.48 -7.66
N LEU A 219 -0.87 -14.79 -8.75
CA LEU A 219 0.46 -14.89 -9.35
C LEU A 219 1.59 -14.51 -8.38
N PRO A 220 1.49 -13.42 -7.57
CA PRO A 220 2.45 -13.15 -6.50
C PRO A 220 2.68 -14.33 -5.56
N LEU A 221 1.61 -15.03 -5.15
CA LEU A 221 1.71 -16.19 -4.27
C LEU A 221 2.34 -17.39 -4.99
N LEU A 222 1.97 -17.63 -6.25
CA LEU A 222 2.56 -18.71 -7.04
C LEU A 222 4.08 -18.55 -7.20
N VAL A 223 4.59 -17.32 -7.35
CA VAL A 223 6.04 -17.04 -7.37
C VAL A 223 6.71 -17.55 -6.10
N TYR A 224 6.10 -17.29 -4.94
CA TYR A 224 6.60 -17.76 -3.66
C TYR A 224 6.53 -19.28 -3.51
N GLU A 225 5.38 -19.89 -3.82
CA GLU A 225 5.17 -21.34 -3.68
C GLU A 225 6.13 -22.13 -4.58
N GLU A 226 6.27 -21.74 -5.85
CA GLU A 226 7.23 -22.37 -6.76
C GLU A 226 8.65 -22.29 -6.21
N MET A 227 9.06 -21.13 -5.69
CA MET A 227 10.42 -20.92 -5.21
C MET A 227 10.70 -21.62 -3.87
N PHE A 228 9.81 -21.53 -2.90
CA PHE A 228 10.08 -21.94 -1.51
C PHE A 228 9.34 -23.20 -1.07
N SER A 229 8.18 -23.50 -1.65
CA SER A 229 7.44 -24.72 -1.33
C SER A 229 7.84 -25.89 -2.24
N TYR A 230 8.17 -25.59 -3.50
CA TYR A 230 8.48 -26.60 -4.52
C TYR A 230 9.95 -26.59 -5.00
N ASP A 231 10.80 -25.70 -4.46
CA ASP A 231 12.22 -25.58 -4.81
C ASP A 231 12.46 -25.41 -6.33
N ASN A 232 11.49 -24.78 -7.01
CA ASN A 232 11.45 -24.59 -8.46
C ASN A 232 11.63 -23.11 -8.83
N PHE A 233 12.89 -22.67 -8.80
CA PHE A 233 13.30 -21.30 -9.14
C PHE A 233 12.88 -20.88 -10.56
N SER A 234 12.96 -21.79 -11.54
CA SER A 234 12.60 -21.48 -12.93
C SER A 234 11.09 -21.34 -13.12
N GLY A 235 10.28 -22.14 -12.42
CA GLY A 235 8.82 -22.00 -12.39
C GLY A 235 8.37 -20.68 -11.74
N GLY A 236 8.99 -20.32 -10.61
CA GLY A 236 8.77 -19.02 -9.96
C GLY A 236 9.13 -17.85 -10.88
N SER A 237 10.24 -17.96 -11.62
CA SER A 237 10.68 -16.93 -12.58
C SER A 237 9.68 -16.76 -13.71
N LEU A 238 9.07 -17.85 -14.18
CA LEU A 238 8.05 -17.82 -15.22
C LEU A 238 6.76 -17.16 -14.72
N ALA A 239 6.30 -17.50 -13.50
CA ALA A 239 5.16 -16.83 -12.88
C ALA A 239 5.40 -15.32 -12.70
N ALA A 240 6.61 -14.93 -12.28
CA ALA A 240 7.02 -13.54 -12.13
C ALA A 240 7.09 -12.79 -13.47
N ALA A 241 7.58 -13.44 -14.53
CA ALA A 241 7.62 -12.90 -15.88
C ALA A 241 6.20 -12.68 -16.45
N ILE A 242 5.29 -13.65 -16.28
CA ILE A 242 3.88 -13.53 -16.68
C ILE A 242 3.22 -12.34 -15.97
N LEU A 243 3.39 -12.25 -14.65
CA LEU A 243 2.86 -11.15 -13.87
C LEU A 243 3.40 -9.79 -14.32
N SER A 244 4.69 -9.71 -14.64
CA SER A 244 5.34 -8.49 -15.15
C SER A 244 4.78 -8.03 -16.48
N ILE A 245 4.48 -8.97 -17.39
CA ILE A 245 3.84 -8.66 -18.68
C ILE A 245 2.43 -8.12 -18.43
N ILE A 246 1.66 -8.75 -17.55
CA ILE A 246 0.30 -8.29 -17.19
C ILE A 246 0.35 -6.88 -16.55
N ALA A 247 1.29 -6.65 -15.63
CA ALA A 247 1.47 -5.37 -14.94
C ALA A 247 1.89 -4.22 -15.88
N THR A 248 2.51 -4.55 -17.02
CA THR A 248 2.91 -3.54 -18.01
C THR A 248 1.69 -2.80 -18.60
N ILE A 249 0.52 -3.45 -18.70
CA ILE A 249 -0.71 -2.83 -19.23
C ILE A 249 -1.17 -1.63 -18.38
N PRO A 250 -1.47 -1.78 -17.07
CA PRO A 250 -1.86 -0.64 -16.25
C PRO A 250 -0.73 0.38 -16.05
N SER A 251 0.54 -0.04 -16.11
CA SER A 251 1.70 0.86 -16.10
C SER A 251 1.69 1.82 -17.29
N ILE A 252 1.46 1.30 -18.49
CA ILE A 252 1.34 2.09 -19.71
C ILE A 252 0.11 3.00 -19.64
N ALA A 253 -1.03 2.48 -19.15
CA ALA A 253 -2.23 3.27 -18.95
C ALA A 253 -1.99 4.45 -18.00
N LEU A 254 -1.25 4.25 -16.91
CA LEU A 254 -0.87 5.30 -15.95
C LEU A 254 -0.01 6.37 -16.63
N LEU A 255 0.99 5.97 -17.42
CA LEU A 255 1.84 6.90 -18.17
C LEU A 255 1.04 7.75 -19.18
N PHE A 256 0.09 7.14 -19.88
CA PHE A 256 -0.81 7.86 -20.78
C PHE A 256 -1.73 8.81 -20.03
N LEU A 257 -2.31 8.36 -18.91
CA LEU A 257 -3.18 9.18 -18.07
C LEU A 257 -2.44 10.43 -17.58
N LEU A 258 -1.22 10.27 -17.07
CA LEU A 258 -0.41 11.38 -16.56
C LEU A 258 -0.13 12.44 -17.65
N ARG A 259 0.03 12.02 -18.91
CA ARG A 259 0.23 12.93 -20.06
C ARG A 259 -1.06 13.52 -20.61
N SER A 260 -2.22 12.93 -20.32
CA SER A 260 -3.50 13.38 -20.84
C SER A 260 -3.93 14.72 -20.21
N LYS A 261 -4.42 15.62 -21.06
CA LYS A 261 -5.11 16.86 -20.65
C LYS A 261 -6.63 16.70 -20.50
N ARG A 262 -7.19 15.58 -20.96
CA ARG A 262 -8.64 15.34 -20.95
C ARG A 262 -9.08 14.69 -19.64
N THR A 263 -10.17 15.19 -19.07
CA THR A 263 -10.90 14.55 -17.99
C THR A 263 -11.85 13.51 -18.60
N GLY A 264 -11.47 12.23 -18.57
CA GLY A 264 -12.27 11.11 -19.14
C GLY A 264 -13.50 10.74 -18.31
N TRP A 265 -14.21 11.71 -17.74
CA TRP A 265 -15.33 11.49 -16.84
C TRP A 265 -16.67 11.73 -17.53
N VAL A 266 -17.66 10.88 -17.24
CA VAL A 266 -19.04 11.05 -17.75
C VAL A 266 -19.84 11.86 -16.73
N SER A 267 -20.39 12.99 -17.14
CA SER A 267 -21.28 13.79 -16.29
C SER A 267 -22.60 13.04 -16.05
N LEU A 268 -22.98 12.84 -14.79
CA LEU A 268 -24.25 12.20 -14.44
C LEU A 268 -25.31 13.26 -14.10
N LYS A 269 -26.50 13.13 -14.69
CA LYS A 269 -27.60 14.07 -14.46
C LYS A 269 -28.46 13.65 -13.26
N ILE A 270 -27.89 13.72 -12.05
CA ILE A 270 -28.60 13.38 -10.81
C ILE A 270 -29.07 14.66 -10.10
N ARG A 271 -30.39 14.80 -9.91
CA ARG A 271 -31.01 15.91 -9.18
C ARG A 271 -31.75 15.38 -7.96
N MET A 272 -31.28 15.74 -6.77
CA MET A 272 -31.88 15.38 -5.49
C MET A 272 -31.97 16.61 -4.59
N PRO A 273 -33.00 16.73 -3.73
CA PRO A 273 -33.06 17.79 -2.74
C PRO A 273 -31.83 17.77 -1.83
N ASN A 274 -31.28 18.94 -1.50
CA ASN A 274 -30.05 19.06 -0.70
C ASN A 274 -30.11 18.31 0.64
N LYS A 275 -31.28 18.31 1.30
CA LYS A 275 -31.48 17.57 2.57
C LYS A 275 -31.36 16.05 2.39
N VAL A 276 -31.96 15.52 1.32
CA VAL A 276 -31.94 14.08 1.01
C VAL A 276 -30.53 13.65 0.64
N PHE A 277 -29.87 14.40 -0.24
CA PHE A 277 -28.50 14.09 -0.65
C PHE A 277 -27.52 14.11 0.53
N LYS A 278 -27.59 15.13 1.40
CA LYS A 278 -26.79 15.17 2.64
C LYS A 278 -27.10 13.99 3.55
N GLY A 279 -28.37 13.64 3.72
CA GLY A 279 -28.79 12.48 4.54
C GLY A 279 -28.18 11.17 4.05
N ILE A 280 -28.23 10.91 2.73
CA ILE A 280 -27.63 9.72 2.11
C ILE A 280 -26.11 9.70 2.32
N ILE A 281 -25.43 10.82 2.04
CA ILE A 281 -23.98 10.90 2.18
C ILE A 281 -23.54 10.75 3.64
N PHE A 282 -24.28 11.30 4.61
CA PHE A 282 -23.97 11.13 6.03
C PHE A 282 -24.27 9.73 6.55
N ALA A 283 -25.36 9.10 6.09
CA ALA A 283 -25.64 7.70 6.40
C ALA A 283 -24.54 6.78 5.84
N PHE A 284 -24.12 7.02 4.60
CA PHE A 284 -22.99 6.33 3.98
C PHE A 284 -21.69 6.54 4.76
N LEU A 285 -21.37 7.78 5.12
CA LEU A 285 -20.16 8.12 5.88
C LEU A 285 -20.17 7.46 7.27
N ALA A 286 -21.30 7.45 7.96
CA ALA A 286 -21.43 6.77 9.26
C ALA A 286 -21.26 5.25 9.13
N LEU A 287 -21.88 4.63 8.12
CA LEU A 287 -21.73 3.20 7.83
C LEU A 287 -20.29 2.83 7.48
N MET A 288 -19.64 3.65 6.65
CA MET A 288 -18.25 3.43 6.26
C MET A 288 -17.29 3.64 7.43
N LEU A 289 -17.48 4.65 8.29
CA LEU A 289 -16.66 4.80 9.49
C LEU A 289 -16.79 3.59 10.41
N PHE A 290 -18.01 3.08 10.61
CA PHE A 290 -18.19 1.83 11.33
C PHE A 290 -17.43 0.68 10.66
N PHE A 291 -17.59 0.49 9.35
CA PHE A 291 -16.88 -0.57 8.61
C PHE A 291 -15.35 -0.43 8.66
N LEU A 292 -14.82 0.80 8.63
CA LEU A 292 -13.38 1.07 8.61
C LEU A 292 -12.75 0.90 10.00
N ASP A 293 -13.39 1.44 11.05
CA ASP A 293 -12.80 1.55 12.38
C ASP A 293 -13.14 0.35 13.29
N PHE A 294 -14.27 -0.31 13.06
CA PHE A 294 -14.71 -1.42 13.91
C PHE A 294 -13.76 -2.64 13.91
N PRO A 295 -13.13 -3.05 12.79
CA PRO A 295 -12.10 -4.10 12.83
C PRO A 295 -10.93 -3.73 13.75
N VAL A 296 -10.52 -2.46 13.76
CA VAL A 296 -9.42 -1.97 14.62
C VAL A 296 -9.84 -2.02 16.09
N TYR A 297 -11.06 -1.59 16.39
CA TYR A 297 -11.66 -1.72 17.71
C TYR A 297 -11.74 -3.19 18.14
N TRP A 298 -12.19 -4.08 17.26
CA TRP A 298 -12.31 -5.51 17.52
C TRP A 298 -10.95 -6.15 17.84
N MET A 299 -9.91 -5.80 17.08
CA MET A 299 -8.53 -6.22 17.35
C MET A 299 -8.09 -5.80 18.75
N PHE A 300 -8.30 -4.53 19.12
CA PHE A 300 -7.99 -4.05 20.45
C PHE A 300 -8.75 -4.84 21.51
N LEU A 301 -10.05 -5.05 21.35
CA LEU A 301 -10.82 -5.84 22.30
C LEU A 301 -10.29 -7.26 22.46
N VAL A 302 -9.99 -7.95 21.36
CA VAL A 302 -9.50 -9.34 21.40
C VAL A 302 -8.12 -9.41 22.06
N ALA A 303 -7.24 -8.43 21.80
CA ALA A 303 -5.93 -8.35 22.43
C ALA A 303 -5.99 -8.14 23.96
N PHE A 304 -7.07 -7.54 24.47
CA PHE A 304 -7.23 -7.17 25.88
C PHE A 304 -8.37 -7.91 26.60
N ARG A 305 -8.95 -8.98 26.05
CA ARG A 305 -10.01 -9.76 26.71
C ARG A 305 -9.58 -11.18 27.07
N ASN A 306 -10.37 -11.85 27.90
CA ASN A 306 -10.17 -13.27 28.21
C ASN A 306 -10.57 -14.15 27.01
N SER A 307 -9.76 -15.16 26.70
CA SER A 307 -9.98 -16.08 25.58
C SER A 307 -11.27 -16.90 25.71
N SER A 308 -11.83 -17.03 26.92
CA SER A 308 -13.15 -17.63 27.13
C SER A 308 -14.29 -16.89 26.41
N LEU A 309 -14.07 -15.63 26.00
CA LEU A 309 -15.07 -14.81 25.30
C LEU A 309 -14.97 -14.90 23.77
N ASP A 310 -13.94 -15.55 23.23
CA ASP A 310 -13.70 -15.58 21.77
C ASP A 310 -14.75 -16.38 21.00
N PHE A 311 -15.37 -17.35 21.66
CA PHE A 311 -16.42 -18.21 21.10
C PHE A 311 -17.78 -17.96 21.76
N HIS A 312 -18.05 -16.72 22.20
CA HIS A 312 -19.34 -16.36 22.79
C HIS A 312 -20.33 -15.90 21.71
N TYR A 313 -21.59 -16.36 21.78
CA TYR A 313 -22.69 -15.93 20.90
C TYR A 313 -23.86 -15.32 21.71
N PRO A 314 -24.28 -14.07 21.46
CA PRO A 314 -23.72 -13.13 20.50
C PRO A 314 -22.31 -12.65 20.91
N PRO A 315 -21.48 -12.17 19.97
CA PRO A 315 -20.14 -11.66 20.28
C PRO A 315 -20.21 -10.49 21.25
N ILE A 316 -19.39 -10.52 22.30
CA ILE A 316 -19.39 -9.47 23.34
C ILE A 316 -18.63 -8.25 22.81
N LEU A 317 -19.36 -7.16 22.56
CA LEU A 317 -18.81 -5.92 22.04
C LEU A 317 -18.19 -5.01 23.10
N ILE A 318 -18.51 -5.24 24.38
CA ILE A 318 -17.98 -4.44 25.50
C ILE A 318 -17.71 -5.42 26.67
N PRO A 319 -16.46 -5.89 26.85
CA PRO A 319 -16.12 -6.79 27.95
C PRO A 319 -16.13 -6.02 29.28
N LYS A 320 -16.51 -6.71 30.37
CA LYS A 320 -16.53 -6.11 31.73
C LYS A 320 -15.14 -5.94 32.34
N CYS A 321 -14.19 -6.79 31.94
CA CYS A 321 -12.81 -6.78 32.45
C CYS A 321 -11.84 -6.89 31.27
N LEU A 322 -10.79 -6.08 31.30
CA LEU A 322 -9.68 -6.14 30.34
C LEU A 322 -8.44 -6.74 31.00
N THR A 323 -7.69 -7.55 30.26
CA THR A 323 -6.46 -8.21 30.71
C THR A 323 -5.32 -7.94 29.72
N PRO A 324 -4.19 -7.36 30.14
CA PRO A 324 -3.08 -7.03 29.24
C PRO A 324 -2.10 -8.18 28.99
N SER A 325 -2.42 -9.41 29.41
CA SER A 325 -1.49 -10.55 29.42
C SER A 325 -0.93 -10.89 28.04
N TYR A 326 -1.81 -11.08 27.05
CA TYR A 326 -1.40 -11.38 25.66
C TYR A 326 -0.62 -10.22 25.05
N PHE A 327 -1.10 -8.98 25.23
CA PHE A 327 -0.43 -7.79 24.71
C PHE A 327 0.96 -7.61 25.30
N SER A 328 1.12 -7.79 26.61
CA SER A 328 2.42 -7.68 27.30
C SER A 328 3.39 -8.76 26.82
N SER A 329 2.92 -10.01 26.68
CA SER A 329 3.75 -11.12 26.18
C SER A 329 4.19 -10.86 24.74
N ALA A 330 3.26 -10.48 23.85
CA ALA A 330 3.57 -10.18 22.47
C ALA A 330 4.53 -8.99 22.34
N SER A 331 4.36 -7.94 23.14
CA SER A 331 5.23 -6.76 23.13
C SER A 331 6.68 -7.10 23.46
N ILE A 332 6.91 -8.00 24.44
CA ILE A 332 8.26 -8.43 24.83
C ILE A 332 8.88 -9.29 23.73
N GLN A 333 8.14 -10.23 23.17
CA GLN A 333 8.61 -11.12 22.09
C GLN A 333 8.87 -10.37 20.78
N ALA A 334 8.15 -9.28 20.54
CA ALA A 334 8.27 -8.46 19.35
C ALA A 334 9.54 -7.61 19.28
N ILE A 335 10.27 -7.42 20.39
CA ILE A 335 11.40 -6.46 20.48
C ILE A 335 12.45 -6.67 19.37
N PRO A 336 12.97 -7.88 19.11
CA PRO A 336 13.93 -8.11 18.02
C PRO A 336 13.42 -7.68 16.65
N TYR A 337 12.14 -7.95 16.39
CA TYR A 337 11.49 -7.66 15.11
C TYR A 337 11.18 -6.17 14.94
N LEU A 338 10.81 -5.48 16.04
CA LEU A 338 10.63 -4.03 16.09
C LEU A 338 11.94 -3.31 15.76
N VAL A 339 13.07 -3.79 16.29
CA VAL A 339 14.38 -3.22 15.99
C VAL A 339 14.72 -3.37 14.51
N SER A 340 14.60 -4.57 13.94
CA SER A 340 14.81 -4.77 12.50
C SER A 340 13.91 -3.89 11.65
N SER A 341 12.60 -3.85 11.95
CA SER A 341 11.66 -3.00 11.23
C SER A 341 12.01 -1.52 11.31
N ALA A 342 12.36 -1.00 12.49
CA ALA A 342 12.73 0.39 12.66
C ALA A 342 14.02 0.73 11.92
N VAL A 343 15.07 -0.10 12.05
CA VAL A 343 16.35 0.13 11.37
C VAL A 343 16.16 0.10 9.86
N VAL A 344 15.53 -0.94 9.32
CA VAL A 344 15.29 -1.10 7.88
C VAL A 344 14.43 0.05 7.35
N ALA A 345 13.29 0.36 7.98
CA ALA A 345 12.40 1.39 7.49
C ALA A 345 13.06 2.78 7.50
N ILE A 346 13.75 3.17 8.58
CA ILE A 346 14.40 4.49 8.68
C ILE A 346 15.54 4.60 7.67
N THR A 347 16.43 3.62 7.62
CA THR A 347 17.62 3.67 6.75
C THR A 347 17.27 3.57 5.27
N ALA A 348 16.33 2.69 4.89
CA ALA A 348 15.85 2.60 3.51
C ALA A 348 15.17 3.92 3.08
N SER A 349 14.40 4.57 3.96
CA SER A 349 13.78 5.87 3.63
C SER A 349 14.77 7.01 3.46
N ILE A 350 15.82 7.07 4.28
CA ILE A 350 16.91 8.03 4.09
C ILE A 350 17.63 7.77 2.78
N PHE A 351 17.92 6.50 2.48
CA PHE A 351 18.58 6.10 1.24
C PHE A 351 17.73 6.43 0.00
N THR A 352 16.42 6.18 0.06
CA THR A 352 15.44 6.59 -0.96
C THR A 352 15.51 8.08 -1.26
N ILE A 353 15.51 8.94 -0.24
CA ILE A 353 15.62 10.39 -0.42
C ILE A 353 16.97 10.75 -1.05
N PHE A 354 18.05 10.14 -0.55
CA PHE A 354 19.41 10.42 -1.00
C PHE A 354 19.59 10.19 -2.49
N ILE A 355 19.01 9.13 -3.05
CA ILE A 355 19.09 8.83 -4.49
C ILE A 355 18.01 9.55 -5.32
N ALA A 356 16.78 9.67 -4.81
CA ALA A 356 15.66 10.20 -5.59
C ALA A 356 15.69 11.73 -5.73
N LEU A 357 16.02 12.46 -4.66
CA LEU A 357 15.98 13.94 -4.66
C LEU A 357 16.89 14.56 -5.74
N PRO A 358 18.17 14.18 -5.87
CA PRO A 358 19.04 14.76 -6.89
C PRO A 358 18.61 14.39 -8.31
N SER A 359 18.12 13.16 -8.50
CA SER A 359 17.60 12.67 -9.78
C SER A 359 16.38 13.48 -10.23
N ALA A 360 15.40 13.65 -9.35
CA ALA A 360 14.19 14.42 -9.63
C ALA A 360 14.48 15.88 -9.94
N TYR A 361 15.44 16.49 -9.24
CA TYR A 361 15.87 17.86 -9.53
C TYR A 361 16.51 17.98 -10.92
N GLU A 362 17.32 17.02 -11.34
CA GLU A 362 17.89 17.06 -12.69
C GLU A 362 16.83 16.87 -13.78
N VAL A 363 15.85 15.99 -13.54
CA VAL A 363 14.73 15.75 -14.46
C VAL A 363 13.81 16.97 -14.59
N SER A 364 13.56 17.70 -13.50
CA SER A 364 12.75 18.93 -13.54
C SER A 364 13.38 20.03 -14.39
N LYS A 365 14.71 20.04 -14.56
CA LYS A 365 15.44 20.92 -15.49
C LYS A 365 15.40 20.48 -16.95
N GLY A 366 14.61 19.46 -17.28
CA GLY A 366 14.48 18.95 -18.63
C GLY A 366 15.68 18.11 -19.10
N LYS A 367 16.58 17.71 -18.20
CA LYS A 367 17.66 16.76 -18.50
C LYS A 367 17.20 15.34 -18.22
N LEU A 368 17.67 14.36 -18.99
CA LEU A 368 17.38 12.93 -18.76
C LEU A 368 15.89 12.63 -18.57
N LYS A 369 15.02 13.24 -19.40
CA LYS A 369 13.55 13.16 -19.27
C LYS A 369 12.99 11.73 -19.27
N PHE A 370 13.75 10.74 -19.74
CA PHE A 370 13.36 9.32 -19.71
C PHE A 370 13.35 8.72 -18.30
N ILE A 371 14.07 9.32 -17.34
CA ILE A 371 14.13 8.84 -15.96
C ILE A 371 12.73 8.78 -15.34
N LEU A 372 11.91 9.82 -15.53
CA LEU A 372 10.58 9.86 -14.94
C LEU A 372 9.65 8.73 -15.44
N PRO A 373 9.42 8.53 -16.76
CA PRO A 373 8.59 7.43 -17.23
C PRO A 373 9.18 6.05 -16.90
N LEU A 374 10.53 5.89 -16.90
CA LEU A 374 11.17 4.66 -16.45
C LEU A 374 10.89 4.39 -14.97
N SER A 375 10.96 5.42 -14.12
CA SER A 375 10.68 5.29 -12.69
C SER A 375 9.24 4.89 -12.45
N ILE A 376 8.28 5.53 -13.15
CA ILE A 376 6.87 5.18 -13.05
C ILE A 376 6.62 3.74 -13.53
N TYR A 377 7.29 3.29 -14.61
CA TYR A 377 7.19 1.91 -15.07
C TYR A 377 7.71 0.92 -14.01
N LEU A 378 8.91 1.15 -13.47
CA LEU A 378 9.51 0.27 -12.45
C LEU A 378 8.71 0.24 -11.15
N TYR A 379 8.15 1.38 -10.72
CA TYR A 379 7.22 1.45 -9.59
C TYR A 379 5.99 0.56 -9.79
N SER A 380 5.55 0.45 -11.05
CA SER A 380 4.32 -0.25 -11.39
C SER A 380 4.51 -1.76 -11.53
N LEU A 381 5.75 -2.25 -11.50
CA LEU A 381 6.06 -3.66 -11.50
C LEU A 381 5.92 -4.24 -10.09
N PRO A 382 5.28 -5.42 -9.94
CA PRO A 382 5.18 -6.11 -8.65
C PRO A 382 6.54 -6.44 -8.04
N SER A 383 6.60 -6.52 -6.71
CA SER A 383 7.86 -6.81 -6.01
C SER A 383 8.41 -8.21 -6.30
N THR A 384 7.51 -9.15 -6.60
CA THR A 384 7.78 -10.51 -7.06
C THR A 384 8.50 -10.56 -8.41
N SER A 385 8.40 -9.51 -9.25
CA SER A 385 9.08 -9.43 -10.55
C SER A 385 10.60 -9.39 -10.44
N PHE A 386 11.15 -9.00 -9.29
CA PHE A 386 12.59 -8.81 -9.09
C PHE A 386 13.20 -9.86 -8.14
N VAL A 387 12.36 -10.65 -7.49
CA VAL A 387 12.76 -11.30 -6.24
C VAL A 387 13.74 -12.45 -6.44
N ILE A 388 13.60 -13.23 -7.51
CA ILE A 388 14.43 -14.42 -7.72
C ILE A 388 15.88 -14.03 -8.05
N PRO A 389 16.15 -13.10 -8.98
CA PRO A 389 17.52 -12.65 -9.22
C PRO A 389 18.13 -11.91 -8.02
N LEU A 390 17.31 -11.18 -7.26
CA LEU A 390 17.78 -10.56 -6.02
C LEU A 390 18.13 -11.59 -4.94
N TYR A 391 17.34 -12.67 -4.81
CA TYR A 391 17.64 -13.76 -3.90
C TYR A 391 18.93 -14.48 -4.27
N ASP A 392 19.09 -14.84 -5.56
CA ASP A 392 20.31 -15.47 -6.07
C ASP A 392 21.56 -14.60 -5.81
N PHE A 393 21.44 -13.29 -6.07
CA PHE A 393 22.50 -12.33 -5.75
C PHE A 393 22.81 -12.27 -4.24
N PHE A 394 21.81 -12.10 -3.38
CA PHE A 394 22.07 -12.02 -1.93
C PHE A 394 22.54 -13.34 -1.33
N SER A 395 22.12 -14.47 -1.89
CA SER A 395 22.58 -15.80 -1.51
C SER A 395 24.06 -15.98 -1.83
N SER A 396 24.46 -15.64 -3.07
CA SER A 396 25.85 -15.78 -3.52
C SER A 396 26.83 -14.84 -2.79
N GLU A 397 26.37 -13.63 -2.43
CA GLU A 397 27.16 -12.66 -1.65
C GLU A 397 27.08 -12.88 -0.13
N GLY A 398 26.32 -13.87 0.36
CA GLY A 398 26.15 -14.13 1.80
C GLY A 398 25.44 -13.01 2.56
N LEU A 399 24.61 -12.21 1.87
CA LEU A 399 23.86 -11.08 2.43
C LEU A 399 22.46 -11.47 2.94
N LEU A 400 22.01 -12.71 2.69
CA LEU A 400 20.77 -13.21 3.27
C LEU A 400 20.80 -13.16 4.79
N ASN A 401 19.62 -12.99 5.39
CA ASN A 401 19.40 -12.86 6.82
C ASN A 401 20.13 -11.67 7.47
N THR A 402 20.39 -10.60 6.69
CA THR A 402 20.95 -9.33 7.16
C THR A 402 20.03 -8.16 6.85
N TRP A 403 20.17 -7.05 7.58
CA TRP A 403 19.42 -5.81 7.27
C TRP A 403 19.76 -5.27 5.88
N TRP A 404 20.98 -5.51 5.38
CA TRP A 404 21.42 -4.96 4.09
C TRP A 404 20.58 -5.47 2.94
N ALA A 405 20.25 -6.76 2.90
CA ALA A 405 19.38 -7.34 1.87
C ALA A 405 18.05 -6.57 1.76
N LEU A 406 17.47 -6.16 2.89
CA LEU A 406 16.25 -5.34 2.91
C LEU A 406 16.53 -3.87 2.55
N ILE A 407 17.52 -3.23 3.18
CA ILE A 407 17.82 -1.80 3.01
C ILE A 407 18.09 -1.43 1.54
N VAL A 408 18.78 -2.30 0.79
CA VAL A 408 19.14 -2.01 -0.61
C VAL A 408 18.09 -2.47 -1.61
N SER A 409 17.26 -3.47 -1.30
CA SER A 409 16.27 -4.00 -2.25
C SER A 409 14.95 -3.22 -2.25
N THR A 410 14.46 -2.78 -1.09
CA THR A 410 13.16 -2.08 -0.99
C THR A 410 13.08 -0.68 -1.63
N PRO A 411 14.17 0.11 -1.74
CA PRO A 411 14.12 1.42 -2.39
C PRO A 411 13.73 1.38 -3.87
N ILE A 412 13.74 0.24 -4.56
CA ILE A 412 13.29 0.16 -5.95
C ILE A 412 11.84 0.65 -6.12
N PHE A 413 10.99 0.43 -5.11
CA PHE A 413 9.60 0.91 -5.11
C PHE A 413 9.49 2.34 -4.56
N THR A 414 10.17 2.63 -3.45
CA THR A 414 9.99 3.93 -2.79
C THR A 414 10.77 5.05 -3.46
N ALA A 415 11.94 4.79 -4.06
CA ALA A 415 12.74 5.77 -4.80
C ALA A 415 12.13 6.12 -6.15
N THR A 416 11.59 5.13 -6.87
CA THR A 416 10.93 5.37 -8.16
C THR A 416 9.68 6.24 -8.02
N PHE A 417 8.88 5.99 -6.98
CA PHE A 417 7.77 6.86 -6.61
C PHE A 417 8.24 8.24 -6.09
N ALA A 418 9.29 8.28 -5.27
CA ALA A 418 9.84 9.53 -4.75
C ALA A 418 10.36 10.46 -5.85
N VAL A 419 10.94 9.92 -6.93
CA VAL A 419 11.37 10.74 -8.07
C VAL A 419 10.19 11.48 -8.70
N TRP A 420 9.04 10.81 -8.85
CA TRP A 420 7.83 11.44 -9.37
C TRP A 420 7.31 12.54 -8.44
N LEU A 421 7.25 12.28 -7.14
CA LEU A 421 6.80 13.27 -6.15
C LEU A 421 7.71 14.51 -6.10
N PHE A 422 9.03 14.31 -6.01
CA PHE A 422 9.99 15.40 -6.02
C PHE A 422 9.97 16.17 -7.34
N PHE A 423 9.78 15.50 -8.47
CA PHE A 423 9.68 16.14 -9.78
C PHE A 423 8.51 17.13 -9.82
N ASN A 424 7.30 16.69 -9.44
CA ASN A 424 6.13 17.58 -9.39
C ASN A 424 6.34 18.75 -8.43
N PHE A 425 6.97 18.48 -7.28
CA PHE A 425 7.30 19.52 -6.31
C PHE A 425 8.27 20.56 -6.90
N PHE A 426 9.32 20.13 -7.59
CA PHE A 426 10.28 21.05 -8.20
C PHE A 426 9.70 21.85 -9.36
N LEU A 427 8.71 21.33 -10.10
CA LEU A 427 8.01 22.12 -11.13
C LEU A 427 7.26 23.33 -10.55
N SER A 428 6.96 23.33 -9.25
CA SER A 428 6.31 24.47 -8.59
C SER A 428 7.27 25.57 -8.15
N PHE A 429 8.59 25.39 -8.31
CA PHE A 429 9.58 26.37 -7.86
C PHE A 429 9.60 27.62 -8.75
N PRO A 430 9.60 28.83 -8.16
CA PRO A 430 9.86 30.04 -8.91
C PRO A 430 11.25 30.01 -9.56
N LYS A 431 11.33 30.47 -10.80
CA LYS A 431 12.58 30.49 -11.59
C LYS A 431 13.73 31.21 -10.89
N SER A 432 13.44 32.24 -10.09
CA SER A 432 14.44 32.99 -9.33
C SER A 432 15.29 32.13 -8.36
N TYR A 433 14.70 31.10 -7.73
CA TYR A 433 15.44 30.18 -6.88
C TYR A 433 16.36 29.26 -7.70
N GLU A 434 15.96 28.98 -8.93
CA GLU A 434 16.74 28.18 -9.86
C GLU A 434 17.97 28.94 -10.33
N ASP A 435 17.79 30.19 -10.76
CA ASP A 435 18.86 31.08 -11.20
C ASP A 435 19.88 31.31 -10.06
N ALA A 436 19.40 31.53 -8.83
CA ALA A 436 20.25 31.66 -7.64
C ALA A 436 21.02 30.36 -7.33
N ALA A 437 20.41 29.20 -7.60
CA ALA A 437 21.07 27.92 -7.41
C ALA A 437 22.25 27.74 -8.38
N GLU A 438 22.17 28.23 -9.61
CA GLU A 438 23.19 28.00 -10.65
C GLU A 438 24.58 28.52 -10.28
N VAL A 439 24.66 29.56 -9.46
CA VAL A 439 25.92 30.15 -8.96
C VAL A 439 26.68 29.20 -8.01
N PHE A 440 25.98 28.26 -7.37
CA PHE A 440 26.60 27.35 -6.40
C PHE A 440 27.13 26.05 -7.02
N SER A 441 28.26 25.57 -6.49
CA SER A 441 28.75 24.19 -6.69
C SER A 441 27.67 23.14 -6.37
N ILE A 442 27.74 21.96 -6.98
CA ILE A 442 26.78 20.85 -6.82
C ILE A 442 26.43 20.58 -5.35
N ARG A 443 27.45 20.43 -4.48
CA ARG A 443 27.25 20.16 -3.04
C ARG A 443 26.56 21.31 -2.32
N ARG A 444 27.01 22.55 -2.53
CA ARG A 444 26.43 23.74 -1.86
C ARG A 444 25.01 24.00 -2.36
N LYS A 445 24.75 23.85 -3.66
CA LYS A 445 23.42 23.95 -4.26
C LYS A 445 22.43 22.99 -3.59
N MET A 446 22.82 21.72 -3.49
CA MET A 446 21.96 20.69 -2.89
C MET A 446 21.69 20.96 -1.40
N THR A 447 22.73 21.25 -0.63
CA THR A 447 22.63 21.38 0.84
C THR A 447 22.10 22.73 1.33
N ARG A 448 22.33 23.83 0.59
CA ARG A 448 21.93 25.18 1.02
C ARG A 448 20.63 25.68 0.40
N ILE A 449 20.23 25.16 -0.76
CA ILE A 449 19.04 25.65 -1.48
C ILE A 449 18.03 24.53 -1.65
N ILE A 450 18.39 23.46 -2.36
CA ILE A 450 17.43 22.42 -2.76
C ILE A 450 16.86 21.68 -1.55
N MET A 451 17.69 21.10 -0.68
CA MET A 451 17.19 20.37 0.50
C MET A 451 16.40 21.27 1.47
N PRO A 452 16.85 22.49 1.85
CA PRO A 452 16.10 23.36 2.75
C PRO A 452 14.73 23.80 2.19
N LEU A 453 14.66 24.14 0.90
CA LEU A 453 13.39 24.53 0.26
C LEU A 453 12.45 23.33 0.10
N SER A 454 13.02 22.13 -0.11
CA SER A 454 12.25 20.89 -0.24
C SER A 454 11.91 20.21 1.09
N ARG A 455 12.17 20.83 2.26
CA ARG A 455 11.86 20.23 3.58
C ARG A 455 10.46 19.62 3.69
N PRO A 456 9.37 20.28 3.22
CA PRO A 456 8.04 19.66 3.26
C PRO A 456 7.95 18.39 2.42
N ALA A 457 8.52 18.40 1.20
CA ALA A 457 8.53 17.22 0.33
C ALA A 457 9.44 16.11 0.86
N LEU A 458 10.59 16.45 1.44
CA LEU A 458 11.50 15.49 2.09
C LEU A 458 10.79 14.75 3.22
N PHE A 459 10.05 15.47 4.06
CA PHE A 459 9.29 14.87 5.15
C PHE A 459 8.17 13.95 4.63
N SER A 460 7.43 14.37 3.61
CA SER A 460 6.40 13.53 2.99
C SER A 460 6.97 12.26 2.38
N VAL A 461 8.07 12.36 1.62
CA VAL A 461 8.73 11.19 1.01
C VAL A 461 9.33 10.26 2.07
N PHE A 462 9.94 10.82 3.12
CA PHE A 462 10.45 10.02 4.24
C PHE A 462 9.33 9.19 4.85
N LEU A 463 8.21 9.82 5.19
CA LEU A 463 7.08 9.14 5.83
C LEU A 463 6.45 8.08 4.92
N LEU A 464 6.21 8.40 3.65
CA LEU A 464 5.62 7.45 2.71
C LEU A 464 6.54 6.24 2.51
N SER A 465 7.85 6.48 2.38
CA SER A 465 8.83 5.42 2.31
C SER A 465 8.89 4.63 3.62
N PHE A 466 8.81 5.29 4.78
CA PHE A 466 8.87 4.63 6.08
C PHE A 466 7.67 3.70 6.28
N ILE A 467 6.46 4.20 6.01
CA ILE A 467 5.21 3.43 6.09
C ILE A 467 5.29 2.22 5.15
N PHE A 468 5.72 2.43 3.91
CA PHE A 468 5.86 1.34 2.93
C PHE A 468 6.84 0.26 3.40
N ASN A 469 8.03 0.66 3.86
CA ASN A 469 9.04 -0.29 4.34
C ASN A 469 8.62 -1.01 5.62
N TRP A 470 7.84 -0.37 6.48
CA TRP A 470 7.30 -1.00 7.68
C TRP A 470 6.21 -2.03 7.34
N HIS A 471 5.41 -1.77 6.32
CA HIS A 471 4.31 -2.65 5.89
C HIS A 471 4.78 -3.91 5.15
N LEU A 472 6.00 -3.89 4.60
CA LEU A 472 6.46 -4.92 3.69
C LEU A 472 6.59 -6.29 4.40
N LEU A 473 5.94 -7.32 3.88
CA LEU A 473 6.11 -8.71 4.31
C LEU A 473 6.95 -9.51 3.32
N PHE A 474 6.68 -9.39 2.02
CA PHE A 474 7.24 -10.30 1.02
C PHE A 474 8.78 -10.39 1.01
N TYR A 475 9.50 -9.26 1.04
CA TYR A 475 10.97 -9.29 1.05
C TYR A 475 11.56 -9.78 2.38
N PRO A 476 11.07 -9.35 3.55
CA PRO A 476 11.45 -9.96 4.82
C PRO A 476 11.23 -11.48 4.85
N LEU A 477 10.11 -11.98 4.32
CA LEU A 477 9.80 -13.41 4.29
C LEU A 477 10.83 -14.22 3.48
N ILE A 478 11.35 -13.63 2.40
CA ILE A 478 12.23 -14.30 1.44
C ILE A 478 13.71 -14.14 1.83
N PHE A 479 14.11 -12.94 2.26
CA PHE A 479 15.52 -12.63 2.50
C PHE A 479 15.97 -12.87 3.93
N THR A 480 15.08 -13.23 4.86
CA THR A 480 15.42 -13.37 6.28
C THR A 480 14.87 -14.66 6.89
N SER A 481 15.61 -15.23 7.84
CA SER A 481 15.30 -16.54 8.43
C SER A 481 15.25 -16.54 9.95
N THR A 482 15.93 -15.60 10.62
CA THR A 482 15.93 -15.52 12.08
C THR A 482 15.61 -14.11 12.60
N PRO A 483 15.06 -14.00 13.83
CA PRO A 483 14.92 -12.72 14.52
C PRO A 483 16.28 -12.10 14.78
N TYR A 484 16.32 -10.77 14.94
CA TYR A 484 17.56 -10.07 15.24
C TYR A 484 18.15 -10.52 16.58
N ASN A 485 19.40 -10.95 16.55
CA ASN A 485 20.15 -11.34 17.72
C ASN A 485 21.26 -10.31 18.01
N TYR A 486 21.31 -9.84 19.26
CA TYR A 486 22.32 -8.89 19.77
C TYR A 486 23.71 -9.53 19.99
N SER A 487 23.83 -10.83 19.79
CA SER A 487 25.12 -11.54 19.83
C SER A 487 26.07 -10.99 18.77
N PHE A 488 27.39 -11.03 19.01
CA PHE A 488 28.38 -10.58 18.03
C PHE A 488 28.93 -11.79 17.23
N PRO A 489 28.94 -11.75 15.88
CA PRO A 489 28.40 -10.68 15.03
C PRO A 489 26.86 -10.70 15.04
N PRO A 490 26.19 -9.53 14.97
CA PRO A 490 24.73 -9.45 14.92
C PRO A 490 24.22 -10.17 13.67
N GLN A 491 23.20 -11.00 13.86
CA GLN A 491 22.58 -11.82 12.81
C GLN A 491 21.06 -11.77 12.94
N GLY A 492 20.36 -12.08 11.85
CA GLY A 492 18.91 -12.05 11.80
C GLY A 492 18.37 -10.69 11.43
N ALA A 493 17.29 -10.68 10.66
CA ALA A 493 16.70 -9.45 10.13
C ALA A 493 15.19 -9.54 9.95
N GLN A 494 14.53 -10.56 10.52
CA GLN A 494 13.07 -10.67 10.45
C GLN A 494 12.40 -9.42 11.03
N THR A 495 11.40 -8.94 10.31
CA THR A 495 10.64 -7.71 10.60
C THR A 495 9.39 -8.00 11.43
N ILE A 496 8.78 -6.95 11.97
CA ILE A 496 7.55 -7.04 12.77
C ILE A 496 6.36 -7.65 12.02
N THR A 497 6.35 -7.54 10.69
CA THR A 497 5.36 -8.19 9.82
C THR A 497 5.48 -9.72 9.85
N ILE A 498 6.69 -10.26 9.97
CA ILE A 498 6.95 -11.69 10.18
C ILE A 498 6.52 -12.12 11.58
N PHE A 499 6.81 -11.32 12.60
CA PHE A 499 6.34 -11.61 13.96
C PHE A 499 4.81 -11.74 14.04
N ALA A 500 4.08 -10.82 13.39
CA ALA A 500 2.63 -10.91 13.30
C ALA A 500 2.18 -12.18 12.58
N LEU A 501 2.81 -12.53 11.45
CA LEU A 501 2.51 -13.74 10.68
C LEU A 501 2.66 -15.02 11.52
N LEU A 502 3.72 -15.12 12.33
CA LEU A 502 3.99 -16.28 13.19
C LEU A 502 2.89 -16.55 14.23
N ALA A 503 2.00 -15.58 14.51
CA ALA A 503 0.92 -15.73 15.47
C ALA A 503 -0.24 -16.60 14.98
N ILE A 504 -0.28 -16.97 13.69
CA ILE A 504 -1.30 -17.88 13.14
C ILE A 504 -1.10 -19.31 13.68
N GLY A 505 0.15 -19.73 13.95
CA GLY A 505 0.48 -21.04 14.54
C GLY A 505 0.12 -22.24 13.66
N ASP A 506 0.72 -23.40 13.95
CA ASP A 506 0.57 -24.61 13.12
C ASP A 506 -0.57 -25.56 13.57
N GLU A 507 -0.98 -25.52 14.84
CA GLU A 507 -1.96 -26.49 15.40
C GLU A 507 -3.25 -25.84 15.93
N SER A 508 -3.17 -24.72 16.63
CA SER A 508 -4.34 -24.00 17.15
C SER A 508 -4.09 -22.50 17.23
N ILE A 509 -5.06 -21.72 16.73
CA ILE A 509 -4.98 -20.27 16.73
C ILE A 509 -5.31 -19.74 18.14
N ASN A 510 -4.36 -19.07 18.77
CA ASN A 510 -4.63 -18.27 19.95
C ASN A 510 -5.06 -16.85 19.54
N TRP A 511 -6.36 -16.58 19.55
CA TRP A 511 -6.93 -15.30 19.10
C TRP A 511 -6.39 -14.09 19.86
N GLY A 512 -6.19 -14.21 21.18
CA GLY A 512 -5.63 -13.14 22.01
C GLY A 512 -4.19 -12.80 21.63
N LEU A 513 -3.35 -13.82 21.40
CA LEU A 513 -1.98 -13.64 20.91
C LEU A 513 -1.96 -13.08 19.49
N LEU A 514 -2.80 -13.61 18.59
CA LEU A 514 -2.92 -13.16 17.21
C LEU A 514 -3.30 -11.68 17.12
N ALA A 515 -4.33 -11.27 17.86
CA ALA A 515 -4.75 -9.87 17.94
C ALA A 515 -3.68 -8.98 18.57
N SER A 516 -2.99 -9.48 19.60
CA SER A 516 -1.92 -8.74 20.28
C SER A 516 -0.72 -8.53 19.36
N SER A 517 -0.28 -9.55 18.63
CA SER A 517 0.83 -9.46 17.68
C SER A 517 0.50 -8.53 16.52
N ALA A 518 -0.73 -8.59 15.98
CA ALA A 518 -1.21 -7.66 14.98
C ALA A 518 -1.23 -6.21 15.50
N LEU A 519 -1.71 -5.98 16.73
CA LEU A 519 -1.76 -4.67 17.35
C LEU A 519 -0.35 -4.11 17.59
N VAL A 520 0.57 -4.91 18.12
CA VAL A 520 1.98 -4.50 18.34
C VAL A 520 2.66 -4.13 17.02
N ALA A 521 2.38 -4.86 15.94
CA ALA A 521 2.92 -4.57 14.61
C ALA A 521 2.38 -3.26 14.00
N ALA A 522 1.10 -2.97 14.22
CA ALA A 522 0.44 -1.78 13.70
C ALA A 522 0.76 -0.50 14.50
N LEU A 523 0.84 -0.60 15.83
CA LEU A 523 0.92 0.56 16.73
C LEU A 523 1.98 1.61 16.36
N PRO A 524 3.25 1.26 16.07
CA PRO A 524 4.26 2.27 15.75
C PRO A 524 3.93 3.09 14.49
N VAL A 525 3.45 2.44 13.43
CA VAL A 525 3.06 3.12 12.19
C VAL A 525 1.77 3.90 12.37
N MET A 526 0.80 3.37 13.11
CA MET A 526 -0.41 4.09 13.48
C MET A 526 -0.07 5.41 14.17
N VAL A 527 0.78 5.37 15.19
CA VAL A 527 1.21 6.56 15.94
C VAL A 527 1.95 7.55 15.03
N VAL A 528 2.97 7.09 14.30
CA VAL A 528 3.74 7.94 13.38
C VAL A 528 2.82 8.59 12.35
N THR A 529 1.91 7.82 11.76
CA THR A 529 1.01 8.30 10.71
C THR A 529 -0.01 9.30 11.26
N LEU A 530 -0.61 9.04 12.43
CA LEU A 530 -1.55 9.99 13.05
C LEU A 530 -0.93 11.35 13.33
N PHE A 531 0.35 11.42 13.71
CA PHE A 531 1.07 12.69 13.86
C PHE A 531 1.49 13.31 12.52
N ALA A 532 1.77 12.47 11.53
CA ALA A 532 2.26 12.87 10.22
C ALA A 532 1.17 13.32 9.26
N ILE A 533 -0.04 12.78 9.37
CA ILE A 533 -1.07 12.85 8.34
C ILE A 533 -1.57 14.27 8.10
N ASP A 534 -1.56 15.15 9.11
CA ASP A 534 -1.85 16.58 8.87
C ASP A 534 -0.83 17.24 7.98
N ARG A 535 0.44 16.81 8.07
CA ARG A 535 1.52 17.29 7.22
C ARG A 535 1.49 16.61 5.86
N ILE A 536 1.09 15.34 5.77
CA ILE A 536 0.86 14.65 4.50
C ILE A 536 -0.30 15.34 3.75
N LEU A 537 -1.43 15.54 4.42
CA LEU A 537 -2.57 16.30 3.91
C LEU A 537 -2.10 17.68 3.44
N LYS A 538 -1.42 18.45 4.30
CA LYS A 538 -0.91 19.80 3.96
C LYS A 538 0.13 19.83 2.83
N GLY A 539 1.06 18.87 2.79
CA GLY A 539 2.15 18.77 1.82
C GLY A 539 1.66 18.28 0.45
N SER A 540 0.65 17.42 0.42
CA SER A 540 -0.11 17.08 -0.78
C SER A 540 -0.74 18.31 -1.44
N TYR A 541 -1.14 19.31 -0.63
CA TYR A 541 -1.77 20.55 -1.12
C TYR A 541 -0.80 21.57 -1.76
N SER A 542 0.51 21.51 -1.48
CA SER A 542 1.43 22.60 -1.89
C SER A 542 2.29 22.31 -3.13
N GLY A 543 2.46 21.07 -3.58
CA GLY A 543 3.31 20.83 -4.77
C GLY A 543 3.29 19.44 -5.43
N GLY A 544 2.63 18.42 -4.89
CA GLY A 544 2.65 17.07 -5.46
C GLY A 544 1.38 16.69 -6.25
N LEU A 545 0.21 17.09 -5.75
CA LEU A 545 -1.11 16.78 -6.34
C LEU A 545 -1.83 18.03 -6.85
N LYS A 546 -1.18 19.20 -6.78
CA LYS A 546 -1.77 20.49 -7.18
C LYS A 546 -1.95 20.63 -8.70
N PHE A 547 -1.39 19.70 -9.46
CA PHE A 547 -1.54 19.57 -10.90
C PHE A 547 -1.57 18.10 -11.28
N ILE A 548 -2.75 17.48 -11.14
CA ILE A 548 -3.14 16.30 -11.93
C ILE A 548 -4.00 16.79 -13.08
#